data_AF-A0A1W6ZVQ2-F1
#
_entry.id   AF-A0A1W6ZVQ2-F1
#
_cell.length_a   1.000
_cell.length_b   1.000
_cell.length_c   1.000
_cell.angle_alpha   90.00
_cell.angle_beta   90.00
_cell.angle_gamma   90.00
#
_symmetry.space_group_name_H-M   'P 1'
#
loop_
_entity.id
_entity.type
_entity.pdbx_description
1 polymer ?
#
loop_
_entity_poly.entity_id
_entity_poly.type
_entity_poly.pdbx_seq_one_letter_code
_entity_poly.pdbx_strand_id
1 'polypeptide(L)'
;MINTFDVKSFEEFQKFGKDSVDASMKAFGAVSKSAQAIAVESVDYSKRAFEDGTAAMEKLFGAKSLESAIEIQQSYLKSAYEGFVAQATKMSELYNDFAKEAYKPYEGYVAKMTPAK
;
A
#
# COMPACT_ATOMS: atom_id res chain seq x y z
N MET A 1 -17.06 2.37 -53.27
CA MET A 1 -16.07 3.02 -52.40
C MET A 1 -16.49 2.76 -50.96
N ILE A 2 -15.96 1.72 -50.33
CA ILE A 2 -16.08 1.56 -48.88
C ILE A 2 -15.07 2.56 -48.30
N ASN A 3 -15.55 3.55 -47.56
CA ASN A 3 -14.73 4.67 -47.10
C ASN A 3 -13.55 4.15 -46.26
N THR A 4 -12.32 4.41 -46.71
CA THR A 4 -11.07 4.22 -45.95
C THR A 4 -11.11 4.90 -44.57
N PHE A 5 -11.99 5.89 -44.40
CA PHE A 5 -12.29 6.56 -43.14
C PHE A 5 -12.97 5.66 -42.10
N ASP A 6 -13.83 4.74 -42.53
CA ASP A 6 -14.60 3.83 -41.65
C ASP A 6 -13.69 2.73 -41.09
N VAL A 7 -12.83 2.18 -41.95
CA VAL A 7 -11.85 1.15 -41.55
C VAL A 7 -10.81 1.70 -40.56
N LYS A 8 -10.29 2.91 -40.78
CA LYS A 8 -9.36 3.55 -39.84
C LYS A 8 -10.01 3.83 -38.48
N SER A 9 -11.25 4.34 -38.49
CA SER A 9 -12.00 4.61 -37.26
C SER A 9 -12.27 3.33 -36.45
N PHE A 10 -12.56 2.22 -37.15
CA PHE A 10 -12.74 0.91 -36.53
C PHE A 10 -11.44 0.35 -35.94
N GLU A 11 -10.32 0.45 -36.65
CA GLU A 11 -8.99 0.05 -36.15
C GLU A 11 -8.56 0.87 -34.92
N GLU A 12 -8.81 2.18 -34.93
CA GLU A 12 -8.56 3.06 -33.78
C GLU A 12 -9.44 2.70 -32.57
N PHE A 13 -10.72 2.39 -32.80
CA PHE A 13 -11.64 1.95 -31.75
C PHE A 13 -11.21 0.59 -31.15
N GLN A 14 -10.83 -0.37 -32.00
CA GLN A 14 -10.32 -1.67 -31.53
C GLN A 14 -9.03 -1.51 -30.74
N LYS A 15 -8.10 -0.66 -31.21
CA LYS A 15 -6.86 -0.35 -30.50
C LYS A 15 -7.13 0.32 -29.16
N PHE A 16 -8.05 1.28 -29.10
CA PHE A 16 -8.48 1.91 -27.86
C PHE A 16 -9.08 0.90 -26.87
N GLY A 17 -9.93 -0.02 -27.34
CA GLY A 17 -10.48 -1.08 -26.51
C GLY A 17 -9.40 -2.00 -25.93
N LYS A 18 -8.44 -2.41 -26.76
CA LYS A 18 -7.31 -3.24 -26.34
C LYS A 18 -6.40 -2.53 -25.31
N ASP A 19 -5.99 -1.30 -25.61
CA ASP A 19 -5.18 -0.49 -24.70
C ASP A 19 -5.89 -0.35 -23.33
N SER A 20 -7.24 -0.33 -23.31
CA SER A 20 -8.04 -0.06 -22.10
C SER A 20 -8.10 -1.29 -21.21
N VAL A 21 -8.24 -2.46 -21.82
CA VAL A 21 -8.14 -3.76 -21.15
C VAL A 21 -6.73 -3.94 -20.59
N ASP A 22 -5.70 -3.66 -21.38
CA ASP A 22 -4.30 -3.79 -20.94
C ASP A 22 -3.97 -2.85 -19.77
N ALA A 23 -4.45 -1.60 -19.80
CA ALA A 23 -4.29 -0.65 -18.70
C ALA A 23 -5.02 -1.12 -17.43
N SER A 24 -6.25 -1.63 -17.59
CA SER A 24 -7.05 -2.13 -16.45
C SER A 24 -6.43 -3.37 -15.82
N MET A 25 -5.90 -4.31 -16.62
CA MET A 25 -5.20 -5.49 -16.11
C MET A 25 -3.92 -5.13 -15.37
N LYS A 26 -3.17 -4.12 -15.85
CA LYS A 26 -2.00 -3.58 -15.14
C LYS A 26 -2.39 -2.92 -13.82
N ALA A 27 -3.42 -2.09 -13.81
CA ALA A 27 -3.94 -1.45 -12.60
C ALA A 27 -4.36 -2.50 -11.56
N PHE A 28 -5.11 -3.52 -11.99
CA PHE A 28 -5.52 -4.62 -11.13
C PHE A 28 -4.34 -5.37 -10.51
N GLY A 29 -3.31 -5.67 -11.31
CA GLY A 29 -2.08 -6.30 -10.82
C GLY A 29 -1.35 -5.44 -9.79
N ALA A 30 -1.29 -4.12 -9.99
CA ALA A 30 -0.61 -3.19 -9.10
C ALA A 30 -1.35 -2.99 -7.77
N VAL A 31 -2.69 -2.85 -7.83
CA VAL A 31 -3.60 -2.82 -6.69
C VAL A 31 -3.47 -4.10 -5.87
N SER A 32 -3.47 -5.27 -6.54
CA SER A 32 -3.36 -6.57 -5.88
C SER A 32 -2.04 -6.72 -5.10
N LYS A 33 -0.91 -6.33 -5.71
CA LYS A 33 0.41 -6.35 -5.03
C LYS A 33 0.47 -5.39 -3.84
N SER A 34 -0.09 -4.19 -3.99
CA SER A 34 -0.13 -3.20 -2.93
C SER A 34 -0.99 -3.66 -1.75
N ALA A 35 -2.13 -4.29 -2.02
CA ALA A 35 -2.97 -4.92 -1.00
C ALA A 35 -2.24 -6.04 -0.25
N GLN A 36 -1.48 -6.88 -0.97
CA GLN A 36 -0.62 -7.89 -0.35
C GLN A 36 0.44 -7.27 0.57
N ALA A 37 1.11 -6.20 0.13
CA ALA A 37 2.11 -5.52 0.94
C ALA A 37 1.51 -4.94 2.25
N ILE A 38 0.33 -4.32 2.16
CA ILE A 38 -0.42 -3.83 3.33
C ILE A 38 -0.76 -4.96 4.30
N ALA A 39 -1.25 -6.09 3.77
CA ALA A 39 -1.59 -7.24 4.58
C ALA A 39 -0.37 -7.82 5.30
N VAL A 40 0.75 -7.98 4.60
CA VAL A 40 2.01 -8.47 5.18
C VAL A 40 2.50 -7.53 6.28
N GLU A 41 2.59 -6.23 6.03
CA GLU A 41 3.05 -5.28 7.05
C GLU A 41 2.14 -5.26 8.28
N SER A 42 0.82 -5.39 8.09
CA SER A 42 -0.14 -5.45 9.20
C SER A 42 0.05 -6.71 10.06
N VAL A 43 0.29 -7.86 9.44
CA VAL A 43 0.59 -9.11 10.14
C VAL A 43 1.93 -9.03 10.87
N ASP A 44 2.96 -8.53 10.20
CA ASP A 44 4.30 -8.40 10.78
C ASP A 44 4.31 -7.46 11.98
N TYR A 45 3.64 -6.32 11.89
CA TYR A 45 3.47 -5.40 13.03
C TYR A 45 2.72 -6.05 14.19
N SER A 46 1.63 -6.75 13.90
CA SER A 46 0.84 -7.44 14.93
C SER A 46 1.66 -8.49 15.66
N LYS A 47 2.50 -9.24 14.92
CA LYS A 47 3.41 -10.22 15.49
C LYS A 47 4.46 -9.56 16.39
N ARG A 48 5.11 -8.49 15.92
CA ARG A 48 6.09 -7.73 16.73
C ARG A 48 5.46 -7.18 18.01
N ALA A 49 4.29 -6.55 17.91
CA ALA A 49 3.59 -5.99 19.06
C ALA A 49 3.22 -7.06 20.10
N PHE A 50 2.84 -8.26 19.65
CA PHE A 50 2.60 -9.40 20.54
C PHE A 50 3.88 -9.86 21.24
N GLU A 51 4.96 -10.07 20.49
CA GLU A 51 6.27 -10.47 21.02
C GLU A 51 6.80 -9.46 22.06
N ASP A 52 6.72 -8.17 21.74
CA ASP A 52 7.15 -7.08 22.64
C ASP A 52 6.30 -7.03 23.93
N GLY A 53 4.98 -7.20 23.79
CA GLY A 53 4.05 -7.24 24.93
C GLY A 53 4.30 -8.42 25.85
N THR A 54 4.51 -9.62 25.29
CA THR A 54 4.87 -10.81 26.06
C THR A 54 6.21 -10.64 26.75
N ALA A 55 7.23 -10.11 26.07
CA ALA A 55 8.53 -9.85 26.67
C ALA A 55 8.46 -8.82 27.83
N ALA A 56 7.62 -7.78 27.70
CA ALA A 56 7.38 -6.84 28.79
C ALA A 56 6.67 -7.49 29.97
N MET A 57 5.67 -8.34 29.70
CA MET A 57 4.94 -9.09 30.73
C MET A 57 5.87 -10.05 31.50
N GLU A 58 6.72 -10.81 30.81
CA GLU A 58 7.69 -11.70 31.44
C GLU A 58 8.65 -10.93 32.36
N LYS A 59 9.15 -9.77 31.91
CA LYS A 59 9.99 -8.90 32.73
C LYS A 59 9.24 -8.37 33.95
N LEU A 60 7.98 -7.95 33.79
CA LEU A 60 7.15 -7.47 34.89
C LEU A 60 6.91 -8.56 35.94
N PHE A 61 6.64 -9.80 35.52
CA PHE A 61 6.52 -10.92 36.46
C PHE A 61 7.81 -11.20 37.24
N GLY A 62 8.97 -10.92 36.64
CA GLY A 62 10.28 -11.05 37.29
C GLY A 62 10.70 -9.83 38.12
N ALA A 63 9.90 -8.76 38.18
CA ALA A 63 10.24 -7.53 38.88
C ALA A 63 10.31 -7.75 40.40
N LYS A 64 11.36 -7.23 41.04
CA LYS A 64 11.61 -7.41 42.49
C LYS A 64 11.19 -6.21 43.34
N SER A 65 10.88 -5.08 42.69
CA SER A 65 10.42 -3.86 43.34
C SER A 65 9.49 -3.06 42.43
N LEU A 66 8.76 -2.11 43.00
CA LEU A 66 7.89 -1.21 42.26
C LEU A 66 8.68 -0.34 41.27
N GLU A 67 9.85 0.15 41.67
CA GLU A 67 10.73 0.96 40.81
C GLU A 67 11.12 0.18 39.55
N SER A 68 11.54 -1.09 39.70
CA SER A 68 11.88 -1.93 38.54
C SER A 68 10.68 -2.19 37.62
N ALA A 69 9.48 -2.35 38.18
CA ALA A 69 8.26 -2.52 37.40
C ALA A 69 7.90 -1.24 36.61
N ILE A 70 8.08 -0.06 37.22
CA ILE A 70 7.87 1.23 36.57
C ILE A 70 8.85 1.41 35.40
N GLU A 71 10.12 1.09 35.58
CA GLU A 71 11.14 1.18 34.52
C GLU A 71 10.79 0.27 33.33
N ILE A 72 10.37 -0.98 33.59
CA ILE A 72 9.94 -1.92 32.55
C ILE A 72 8.73 -1.37 31.78
N GLN A 73 7.72 -0.88 32.48
CA GLN A 73 6.52 -0.31 31.86
C GLN A 73 6.86 0.94 31.04
N GLN A 74 7.70 1.85 31.55
CA GLN A 74 8.13 3.05 30.83
C GLN A 74 8.89 2.69 29.56
N SER A 75 9.81 1.72 29.63
CA SER A 75 10.53 1.23 28.45
C SER A 75 9.58 0.63 27.42
N TYR A 76 8.63 -0.21 27.85
CA TYR A 76 7.64 -0.80 26.95
C TYR A 76 6.79 0.27 26.27
N LEU A 77 6.26 1.25 27.03
CA LEU A 77 5.46 2.33 26.49
C LEU A 77 6.23 3.18 25.46
N LYS A 78 7.50 3.48 25.74
CA LYS A 78 8.36 4.21 24.80
C LYS A 78 8.55 3.41 23.50
N SER A 79 8.96 2.15 23.60
CA SER A 79 9.16 1.29 22.43
C SER A 79 7.86 1.08 21.63
N ALA A 80 6.73 0.88 22.31
CA ALA A 80 5.43 0.74 21.67
C ALA A 80 5.02 2.01 20.91
N TYR A 81 5.30 3.19 21.47
CA TYR A 81 5.05 4.47 20.80
C TYR A 81 5.93 4.63 19.55
N GLU A 82 7.23 4.40 19.66
CA GLU A 82 8.16 4.47 18.54
C GLU A 82 7.77 3.48 17.43
N GLY A 83 7.44 2.23 17.80
CA GLY A 83 6.96 1.20 16.88
C GLY A 83 5.65 1.57 16.19
N PHE A 84 4.69 2.14 16.92
CA PHE A 84 3.43 2.61 16.34
C PHE A 84 3.65 3.74 15.32
N VAL A 85 4.49 4.73 15.63
CA VAL A 85 4.80 5.83 14.71
C VAL A 85 5.47 5.29 13.44
N ALA A 86 6.41 4.34 13.58
CA ALA A 86 7.04 3.69 12.45
C ALA A 86 6.01 2.95 11.58
N GLN A 87 5.09 2.20 12.20
CA GLN A 87 4.01 1.49 11.50
C GLN A 87 3.08 2.45 10.76
N ALA A 88 2.66 3.54 11.42
CA ALA A 88 1.78 4.54 10.80
C ALA A 88 2.45 5.20 9.59
N THR A 89 3.74 5.51 9.70
CA THR A 89 4.55 6.04 8.59
C THR A 89 4.59 5.04 7.43
N LYS A 90 4.90 3.77 7.73
CA LYS A 90 4.98 2.71 6.72
C LYS A 90 3.66 2.47 6.00
N MET A 91 2.55 2.44 6.75
CA MET A 91 1.21 2.30 6.18
C MET A 91 0.83 3.49 5.31
N SER A 92 1.20 4.72 5.71
CA SER A 92 0.99 5.91 4.88
C SER A 92 1.73 5.82 3.54
N GLU A 93 2.99 5.36 3.54
CA GLU A 93 3.76 5.11 2.33
C GLU A 93 3.06 4.07 1.44
N LEU A 94 2.66 2.93 2.01
CA LEU A 94 1.99 1.85 1.27
C LEU A 94 0.67 2.31 0.62
N TYR A 95 -0.14 3.11 1.31
CA TYR A 95 -1.37 3.67 0.74
C TYR A 95 -1.10 4.73 -0.33
N ASN A 96 -0.05 5.55 -0.18
CA ASN A 96 0.35 6.49 -1.21
C ASN A 96 0.83 5.77 -2.48
N ASP A 97 1.60 4.69 -2.32
CA ASP A 97 2.07 3.89 -3.45
C ASP A 97 0.93 3.12 -4.12
N PHE A 98 -0.01 2.59 -3.34
CA PHE A 98 -1.26 2.03 -3.87
C PHE A 98 -1.98 3.03 -4.78
N ALA A 99 -2.17 4.27 -4.32
CA ALA A 99 -2.86 5.29 -5.10
C ALA A 99 -2.10 5.60 -6.39
N LYS A 100 -0.79 5.83 -6.32
CA LYS A 100 0.05 6.10 -7.51
C LYS A 100 -0.02 4.97 -8.53
N GLU A 101 0.18 3.74 -8.09
CA GLU A 101 0.23 2.57 -8.97
C GLU A 101 -1.15 2.21 -9.55
N ALA A 102 -2.24 2.54 -8.85
CA ALA A 102 -3.60 2.41 -9.40
C ALA A 102 -3.87 3.41 -10.54
N TYR A 103 -3.34 4.65 -10.45
CA TYR A 103 -3.59 5.71 -11.45
C TYR A 103 -2.60 5.69 -12.63
N LYS A 104 -1.36 5.23 -12.42
CA LYS A 104 -0.28 5.21 -13.42
C LYS A 104 -0.66 4.60 -14.78
N PRO A 105 -1.42 3.49 -14.88
CA PRO A 105 -1.82 2.93 -16.18
C PRO A 105 -2.70 3.86 -17.03
N TYR A 106 -3.29 4.89 -16.42
CA TYR A 106 -4.19 5.86 -17.05
C TYR A 106 -3.49 7.19 -17.42
N GLU A 107 -2.25 7.43 -17.01
CA GLU A 107 -1.54 8.68 -17.34
C GLU A 107 -1.39 8.89 -18.86
N GLY A 108 -1.13 7.81 -19.61
CA GLY A 108 -1.10 7.83 -21.07
C GLY A 108 -2.48 7.95 -21.74
N TYR A 109 -3.57 7.70 -21.01
CA TYR A 109 -4.94 7.87 -21.49
C TYR A 109 -5.38 9.34 -21.45
N VAL A 110 -5.09 10.03 -20.35
CA VAL A 110 -5.43 11.46 -20.18
C VAL A 110 -4.70 12.31 -21.21
N ALA A 111 -3.43 12.01 -21.49
CA ALA A 111 -2.63 12.70 -22.50
C ALA A 111 -3.15 12.53 -23.93
N LYS A 112 -3.89 11.45 -24.23
CA LYS A 112 -4.52 11.22 -25.53
C LYS A 112 -5.92 11.85 -25.66
N MET A 113 -6.56 12.19 -24.54
CA MET A 113 -7.89 12.82 -24.51
C MET A 113 -7.85 14.35 -24.38
N THR A 114 -6.67 14.94 -24.11
CA THR A 114 -6.51 16.39 -24.15
C THR A 114 -6.15 16.79 -25.60
N PRO A 115 -6.98 17.58 -26.31
CA PRO A 115 -6.56 18.11 -27.60
C PRO A 115 -5.34 18.99 -27.38
N ALA A 116 -4.27 18.77 -28.15
CA ALA A 116 -3.20 19.76 -28.26
C ALA A 116 -3.85 21.08 -28.73
N LYS A 117 -3.60 22.17 -27.98
CA LYS A 117 -4.02 23.51 -28.40
C LYS A 117 -3.34 23.91 -29.70
#